data_AF-A0AAJ0CZP1-F1
#
_entry.id   AF-A0AAJ0CZP1-F1
#
_cell.length_a   1.000
_cell.length_b   1.000
_cell.length_c   1.000
_cell.angle_alpha   90.00
_cell.angle_beta   90.00
_cell.angle_gamma   90.00
#
_symmetry.space_group_name_H-M   'P 1'
#
loop_
_entity.id
_entity.type
_entity.pdbx_description
1 polymer ?
#
loop_
_entity_poly.entity_id
_entity_poly.type
_entity_poly.pdbx_seq_one_letter_code
_entity_poly.pdbx_strand_id
1 'polypeptide(L)'
;MVLGLDRSLLTLFLVFLLVEKVLSDSVSDTTMKDALLTMPSCARAHFQKLYVLSGNLTKTICQVPVRDRTVEFNVMILVLAPIAVTFVTVRLLYKQFFSVKQRFERDDWAIFLVIPIAIPCIVLTIVGLTGHGLGRDLWGLSQSDLEAFGLYFYLIEILYIVLMAHVKLALCLFYLNIFSGTGVRRLLWISVGFHVAFTTAFVLGIIFQCSPIRYQWEKYDWTNGPTAEGHCININVAGWANASITLASDIWLLAIPLWQIKKLKLHWKKKIGVALMFLTGAM
;
A
#
# COMPACT_ATOMS: atom_id res chain seq x y z
N MET A 1 -31.63 -16.11 -13.02
CA MET A 1 -30.38 -16.44 -12.30
C MET A 1 -29.89 -15.19 -11.57
N VAL A 2 -30.67 -14.75 -10.58
CA VAL A 2 -30.42 -13.54 -9.76
C VAL A 2 -30.95 -13.91 -8.38
N LEU A 3 -30.06 -14.40 -7.52
CA LEU A 3 -30.19 -14.60 -6.07
C LEU A 3 -28.95 -15.38 -5.65
N GLY A 4 -27.89 -14.65 -5.29
CA GLY A 4 -26.59 -15.16 -4.90
C GLY A 4 -25.71 -14.03 -4.36
N LEU A 5 -26.36 -13.07 -3.70
CA LEU A 5 -25.74 -11.93 -3.03
C LEU A 5 -25.43 -12.38 -1.60
N ASP A 6 -24.48 -13.32 -1.43
CA ASP A 6 -24.27 -14.02 -0.16
C ASP A 6 -22.81 -13.91 0.29
N ARG A 7 -22.62 -13.40 1.53
CA ARG A 7 -21.43 -13.41 2.39
C ARG A 7 -20.14 -12.70 1.94
N SER A 8 -19.71 -12.75 0.68
CA SER A 8 -18.39 -12.25 0.28
C SER A 8 -18.18 -10.73 0.45
N LEU A 9 -19.24 -9.94 0.23
CA LEU A 9 -19.24 -8.48 0.43
C LEU A 9 -19.19 -8.08 1.91
N LEU A 10 -19.81 -8.87 2.80
CA LEU A 10 -19.73 -8.65 4.24
C LEU A 10 -18.32 -8.99 4.76
N THR A 11 -17.69 -10.03 4.21
CA THR A 11 -16.31 -10.41 4.54
C THR A 11 -15.30 -9.34 4.12
N LEU A 12 -15.46 -8.73 2.95
CA LEU A 12 -14.58 -7.64 2.48
C LEU A 12 -14.73 -6.34 3.31
N PHE A 13 -15.96 -6.00 3.72
CA PHE A 13 -16.20 -4.87 4.62
C PHE A 13 -15.64 -5.13 6.04
N LEU A 14 -15.71 -6.39 6.50
CA LEU A 14 -15.09 -6.83 7.76
C LEU A 14 -13.56 -6.82 7.70
N VAL A 15 -12.95 -7.11 6.54
CA VAL A 15 -11.49 -7.02 6.33
C VAL A 15 -11.01 -5.57 6.42
N PHE A 16 -11.77 -4.61 5.87
CA PHE A 16 -11.47 -3.18 5.99
C PHE A 16 -11.56 -2.68 7.45
N LEU A 17 -12.60 -3.11 8.20
CA LEU A 17 -12.73 -2.84 9.64
C LEU A 17 -11.66 -3.56 10.47
N LEU A 18 -11.17 -4.73 10.04
CA LEU A 18 -10.07 -5.44 10.68
C LEU A 18 -8.74 -4.72 10.50
N VAL A 19 -8.49 -4.12 9.33
CA VAL A 19 -7.29 -3.30 9.09
C VAL A 19 -7.33 -2.02 9.92
N GLU A 20 -8.47 -1.34 10.02
CA GLU A 20 -8.65 -0.15 10.87
C GLU A 20 -8.54 -0.49 12.38
N LYS A 21 -9.03 -1.67 12.79
CA LYS A 21 -8.92 -2.16 14.17
C LYS A 21 -7.51 -2.61 14.55
N VAL A 22 -6.79 -3.27 13.63
CA VAL A 22 -5.38 -3.62 13.81
C VAL A 22 -4.48 -2.38 13.87
N LEU A 23 -4.83 -1.31 13.13
CA LEU A 23 -4.15 -0.02 13.22
C LEU A 23 -4.49 0.72 14.53
N SER A 24 -5.74 0.66 15.00
CA SER A 24 -6.17 1.24 16.28
C SER A 24 -5.55 0.56 17.50
N ASP A 25 -5.37 -0.77 17.46
CA ASP A 25 -4.78 -1.53 18.58
C ASP A 25 -3.26 -1.28 18.75
N SER A 26 -2.61 -0.61 17.79
CA SER A 26 -1.20 -0.16 17.91
C SER A 26 -1.04 1.19 18.65
N VAL A 27 -2.14 1.81 19.09
CA VAL A 27 -2.19 3.14 19.73
C VAL A 27 -2.17 3.09 21.26
N SER A 28 -2.17 1.91 21.89
CA SER A 28 -2.18 1.82 23.36
C SER A 28 -0.80 1.91 24.00
N ASP A 29 0.01 2.92 23.65
CA ASP A 29 1.12 3.37 24.50
C ASP A 29 1.51 4.85 24.25
N THR A 30 0.55 5.75 24.39
CA THR A 30 0.75 7.20 24.32
C THR A 30 1.69 7.68 25.43
N THR A 31 1.64 7.05 26.60
CA THR A 31 2.45 7.33 27.79
C THR A 31 3.95 7.10 27.60
N MET A 32 4.35 6.00 26.94
CA MET A 32 5.78 5.71 26.73
C MET A 32 6.43 6.61 25.67
N LYS A 33 5.69 7.02 24.64
CA LYS A 33 6.18 7.95 23.60
C LYS A 33 6.53 9.32 24.18
N ASP A 34 5.69 9.84 25.08
CA ASP A 34 5.92 11.14 25.72
C ASP A 34 7.12 11.10 26.70
N ALA A 35 7.33 9.96 27.38
CA ALA A 35 8.49 9.74 28.25
C ALA A 35 9.82 9.63 27.46
N LEU A 36 9.81 9.02 26.27
CA LEU A 36 11.01 8.91 25.43
C LEU A 36 11.43 10.26 24.83
N LEU A 37 10.47 11.11 24.45
CA LEU A 37 10.74 12.41 23.82
C LEU A 37 11.42 13.43 24.75
N THR A 38 11.22 13.28 26.06
CA THR A 38 11.83 14.15 27.09
C THR A 38 13.22 13.71 27.53
N MET A 39 13.67 12.50 27.15
CA MET A 39 14.99 11.98 27.51
C MET A 39 16.10 12.47 26.56
N PRO A 40 17.31 12.79 27.09
CA PRO A 40 18.52 12.95 26.27
C PRO A 40 18.79 11.71 25.40
N SER A 41 19.39 11.89 24.22
CA SER A 41 19.62 10.83 23.21
C SER A 41 20.31 9.57 23.78
N CYS A 42 21.33 9.76 24.62
CA CYS A 42 22.04 8.66 25.29
C CYS A 42 21.15 7.88 26.29
N ALA A 43 20.37 8.59 27.12
CA ALA A 43 19.44 7.97 28.06
C ALA A 43 18.31 7.22 27.35
N ARG A 44 17.84 7.77 26.22
CA ARG A 44 16.80 7.17 25.38
C ARG A 44 17.25 5.84 24.76
N ALA A 45 18.48 5.78 24.23
CA ALA A 45 19.05 4.56 23.67
C ALA A 45 19.23 3.46 24.72
N HIS A 46 19.75 3.80 25.90
CA HIS A 46 19.89 2.87 27.02
C HIS A 46 18.54 2.37 27.55
N PHE A 47 17.59 3.27 27.74
CA PHE A 47 16.24 2.94 28.21
C PHE A 47 15.52 2.03 27.21
N GLN A 48 15.64 2.30 25.91
CA GLN A 48 15.02 1.48 24.87
C GLN A 48 15.64 0.08 24.77
N LYS A 49 16.97 -0.05 24.90
CA LYS A 49 17.62 -1.37 25.02
C LYS A 49 17.13 -2.12 26.27
N LEU A 50 17.07 -1.46 27.43
CA LEU A 50 16.56 -2.08 28.66
C LEU A 50 15.09 -2.49 28.55
N TYR A 51 14.24 -1.66 27.95
CA TYR A 51 12.82 -1.92 27.77
C TYR A 51 12.60 -3.14 26.86
N VAL A 52 13.25 -3.16 25.69
CA VAL A 52 13.17 -4.31 24.76
C VAL A 52 13.72 -5.58 25.42
N LEU A 53 14.87 -5.49 26.10
CA LEU A 53 15.44 -6.63 26.82
C LEU A 53 14.50 -7.14 27.92
N SER A 54 13.91 -6.23 28.71
CA SER A 54 12.97 -6.59 29.79
C SER A 54 11.69 -7.20 29.23
N GLY A 55 11.13 -6.66 28.14
CA GLY A 55 9.97 -7.23 27.46
C GLY A 55 10.26 -8.61 26.87
N ASN A 56 11.42 -8.81 26.25
CA ASN A 56 11.85 -10.12 25.74
C ASN A 56 11.99 -11.11 26.89
N LEU A 57 12.67 -10.71 27.97
CA LEU A 57 12.89 -11.55 29.15
C LEU A 57 11.56 -11.95 29.80
N THR A 58 10.62 -11.02 29.99
CA THR A 58 9.29 -11.33 30.53
C THR A 58 8.54 -12.30 29.63
N LYS A 59 8.57 -12.12 28.30
CA LYS A 59 7.89 -13.02 27.36
C LYS A 59 8.51 -14.41 27.31
N THR A 60 9.85 -14.51 27.42
CA THR A 60 10.57 -15.78 27.52
C THR A 60 10.29 -16.49 28.85
N ILE A 61 10.28 -15.76 29.97
CA ILE A 61 9.94 -16.30 31.30
C ILE A 61 8.49 -16.79 31.33
N CYS A 62 7.56 -16.03 30.75
CA CYS A 62 6.15 -16.39 30.67
C CYS A 62 5.83 -17.38 29.54
N GLN A 63 6.83 -17.88 28.80
CA GLN A 63 6.68 -18.85 27.70
C GLN A 63 5.57 -18.44 26.70
N VAL A 64 5.46 -17.14 26.42
CA VAL A 64 4.47 -16.65 25.46
C VAL A 64 4.91 -17.13 24.07
N PRO A 65 4.08 -17.86 23.31
CA PRO A 65 4.47 -18.30 21.97
C PRO A 65 4.64 -17.10 21.04
N VAL A 66 5.70 -17.11 20.21
CA VAL A 66 5.90 -16.11 19.16
C VAL A 66 4.73 -16.21 18.17
N ARG A 67 3.98 -15.14 18.00
CA ARG A 67 2.91 -15.10 17.00
C ARG A 67 3.54 -14.95 15.62
N ASP A 68 3.26 -15.89 14.72
CA ASP A 68 3.71 -15.87 13.32
C ASP A 68 2.51 -15.91 12.37
N ARG A 69 2.34 -14.85 11.59
CA ARG A 69 1.31 -14.69 10.54
C ARG A 69 1.89 -14.60 9.13
N THR A 70 3.17 -14.93 8.97
CA THR A 70 3.88 -14.89 7.68
C THR A 70 3.14 -15.69 6.61
N VAL A 71 2.63 -16.88 6.97
CA VAL A 71 1.89 -17.75 6.05
C VAL A 71 0.59 -17.09 5.57
N GLU A 72 -0.14 -16.41 6.47
CA GLU A 72 -1.38 -15.71 6.10
C GLU A 72 -1.10 -14.60 5.05
N PHE A 73 -0.05 -13.80 5.27
CA PHE A 73 0.36 -12.76 4.33
C PHE A 73 0.81 -13.32 2.99
N ASN A 74 1.65 -14.36 3.01
CA ASN A 74 2.18 -14.97 1.77
C ASN A 74 1.08 -15.66 0.97
N VAL A 75 0.15 -16.34 1.62
CA VAL A 75 -1.01 -16.96 0.93
C VAL A 75 -1.85 -15.88 0.25
N MET A 76 -2.13 -14.76 0.93
CA MET A 76 -2.90 -13.66 0.32
C MET A 76 -2.21 -13.11 -0.94
N ILE A 77 -0.89 -12.88 -0.89
CA ILE A 77 -0.12 -12.34 -2.03
C ILE A 77 -0.06 -13.36 -3.17
N LEU A 78 0.26 -14.62 -2.86
CA LEU A 78 0.41 -15.69 -3.86
C LEU A 78 -0.91 -16.07 -4.51
N VAL A 79 -2.05 -15.81 -3.88
CA VAL A 79 -3.38 -16.02 -4.48
C VAL A 79 -3.82 -14.80 -5.28
N LEU A 80 -3.79 -13.60 -4.69
CA LEU A 80 -4.37 -12.41 -5.32
C LEU A 80 -3.52 -11.86 -6.47
N ALA A 81 -2.19 -11.90 -6.36
CA ALA A 81 -1.33 -11.30 -7.37
C ALA A 81 -1.40 -12.03 -8.73
N PRO A 82 -1.33 -13.38 -8.80
CA PRO A 82 -1.49 -14.08 -10.09
C PRO A 82 -2.88 -13.89 -10.69
N ILE A 83 -3.92 -13.83 -9.87
CA ILE A 83 -5.28 -13.53 -10.33
C ILE A 83 -5.30 -12.16 -11.02
N ALA A 84 -4.78 -11.12 -10.35
CA ALA A 84 -4.73 -9.77 -10.91
C ALA A 84 -3.92 -9.71 -12.21
N VAL A 85 -2.73 -10.34 -12.26
CA VAL A 85 -1.90 -10.40 -13.47
C VAL A 85 -2.62 -11.13 -14.60
N THR A 86 -3.33 -12.21 -14.30
CA THR A 86 -4.12 -12.96 -15.30
C THR A 86 -5.24 -12.09 -15.87
N PHE A 87 -6.01 -11.39 -15.03
CA PHE A 87 -7.07 -10.48 -15.49
C PHE A 87 -6.52 -9.35 -16.38
N VAL A 88 -5.40 -8.74 -15.99
CA VAL A 88 -4.74 -7.69 -16.78
C VAL A 88 -4.27 -8.25 -18.13
N THR A 89 -3.64 -9.41 -18.13
CA THR A 89 -3.12 -10.05 -19.35
C THR A 89 -4.27 -10.42 -20.29
N VAL A 90 -5.34 -11.04 -19.78
CA VAL A 90 -6.54 -11.37 -20.57
C VAL A 90 -7.18 -10.11 -21.14
N ARG A 91 -7.28 -9.02 -20.35
CA ARG A 91 -7.79 -7.73 -20.84
C ARG A 91 -6.97 -7.19 -22.01
N LEU A 92 -5.63 -7.23 -21.90
CA LEU A 92 -4.73 -6.75 -22.95
C LEU A 92 -4.81 -7.61 -24.21
N LEU A 93 -4.81 -8.95 -24.06
CA LEU A 93 -4.97 -9.89 -25.17
C LEU A 93 -6.34 -9.72 -25.85
N TYR A 94 -7.41 -9.57 -25.08
CA TYR A 94 -8.74 -9.32 -25.62
C TYR A 94 -8.78 -8.02 -26.43
N LYS A 95 -8.19 -6.93 -25.92
CA LYS A 95 -8.13 -5.65 -26.64
C LYS A 95 -7.27 -5.75 -27.90
N GLN A 96 -6.17 -6.49 -27.86
CA GLN A 96 -5.28 -6.66 -29.02
C GLN A 96 -5.94 -7.48 -30.15
N PHE A 97 -6.61 -8.59 -29.80
CA PHE A 97 -7.12 -9.53 -30.80
C PHE A 97 -8.58 -9.28 -31.21
N PHE A 98 -9.43 -8.80 -30.29
CA PHE A 98 -10.88 -8.71 -30.50
C PHE A 98 -11.42 -7.26 -30.54
N SER A 99 -10.62 -6.24 -30.23
CA SER A 99 -11.07 -4.84 -30.33
C SER A 99 -11.01 -4.34 -31.76
N VAL A 100 -12.07 -3.63 -32.18
CA VAL A 100 -12.25 -3.06 -33.53
C VAL A 100 -11.08 -2.15 -33.95
N LYS A 101 -10.38 -1.51 -33.00
CA LYS A 101 -9.26 -0.60 -33.29
C LYS A 101 -7.89 -1.30 -33.43
N GLN A 102 -7.72 -2.54 -32.92
CA GLN A 102 -6.47 -3.33 -32.93
C GLN A 102 -5.17 -2.53 -32.69
N ARG A 103 -5.24 -1.49 -31.84
CA ARG A 103 -4.11 -0.61 -31.53
C ARG A 103 -4.09 -0.33 -30.05
N PHE A 104 -2.91 -0.38 -29.47
CA PHE A 104 -2.68 0.03 -28.09
C PHE A 104 -2.88 1.53 -27.95
N GLU A 105 -3.82 1.91 -27.09
CA GLU A 105 -4.05 3.29 -26.70
C GLU A 105 -3.10 3.66 -25.55
N ARG A 106 -3.05 4.94 -25.18
CA ARG A 106 -2.12 5.42 -24.13
C ARG A 106 -2.36 4.74 -22.77
N ASP A 107 -3.58 4.27 -22.50
CA ASP A 107 -3.91 3.51 -21.29
C ASP A 107 -3.26 2.12 -21.26
N ASP A 108 -3.13 1.44 -22.41
CA ASP A 108 -2.57 0.09 -22.46
C ASP A 108 -1.06 0.10 -22.18
N TRP A 109 -0.36 1.13 -22.65
CA TRP A 109 1.05 1.34 -22.32
C TRP A 109 1.27 1.63 -20.83
N ALA A 110 0.37 2.39 -20.20
CA ALA A 110 0.43 2.65 -18.76
C ALA A 110 0.21 1.35 -17.95
N ILE A 111 -0.70 0.48 -18.39
CA ILE A 111 -0.94 -0.83 -17.77
C ILE A 111 0.24 -1.78 -18.00
N PHE A 112 0.87 -1.74 -19.17
CA PHE A 112 2.05 -2.57 -19.44
C PHE A 112 3.19 -2.27 -18.46
N LEU A 113 3.35 -1.01 -18.05
CA LEU A 113 4.35 -0.59 -17.06
C LEU A 113 4.02 -1.05 -15.62
N VAL A 114 2.77 -1.38 -15.31
CA VAL A 114 2.37 -1.87 -13.96
C VAL A 114 2.99 -3.24 -13.68
N ILE A 115 3.02 -4.14 -14.67
CA ILE A 115 3.51 -5.52 -14.51
C ILE A 115 4.98 -5.58 -14.04
N PRO A 116 5.95 -4.92 -14.70
CA PRO A 116 7.35 -4.96 -14.29
C PRO A 116 7.61 -4.26 -12.95
N ILE A 117 6.69 -3.40 -12.47
CA ILE A 117 6.78 -2.79 -11.13
C ILE A 117 6.17 -3.72 -10.07
N ALA A 118 5.06 -4.39 -10.40
CA ALA A 118 4.37 -5.29 -9.49
C ALA A 118 5.20 -6.52 -9.13
N ILE A 119 5.97 -7.08 -10.07
CA ILE A 119 6.79 -8.27 -9.84
C ILE A 119 7.84 -8.03 -8.72
N PRO A 120 8.70 -7.00 -8.79
CA PRO A 120 9.59 -6.63 -7.69
C PRO A 120 8.86 -6.39 -6.37
N CYS A 121 7.68 -5.73 -6.38
CA CYS A 121 6.89 -5.54 -5.16
C CYS A 121 6.55 -6.87 -4.49
N ILE A 122 6.07 -7.85 -5.27
CA ILE A 122 5.71 -9.18 -4.77
C ILE A 122 6.95 -9.88 -4.20
N VAL A 123 8.04 -9.91 -4.96
CA VAL A 123 9.28 -10.60 -4.55
C VAL A 123 9.86 -9.99 -3.28
N LEU A 124 9.98 -8.67 -3.22
CA LEU A 124 10.50 -7.96 -2.05
C LEU A 124 9.59 -8.09 -0.83
N THR A 125 8.27 -8.20 -1.02
CA THR A 125 7.35 -8.44 0.09
C THR A 125 7.53 -9.84 0.66
N ILE A 126 7.58 -10.87 -0.19
CA ILE A 126 7.69 -12.26 0.26
C ILE A 126 9.09 -12.51 0.81
N VAL A 127 10.13 -12.31 0.00
CA VAL A 127 11.52 -12.65 0.35
C VAL A 127 12.10 -11.63 1.33
N GLY A 128 11.84 -10.35 1.10
CA GLY A 128 12.40 -9.27 1.91
C GLY A 128 11.64 -9.07 3.21
N LEU A 129 10.35 -8.74 3.16
CA LEU A 129 9.61 -8.37 4.37
C LEU A 129 9.20 -9.59 5.20
N THR A 130 8.45 -10.52 4.63
CA THR A 130 7.98 -11.69 5.40
C THR A 130 9.13 -12.62 5.77
N GLY A 131 10.15 -12.73 4.90
CA GLY A 131 11.39 -13.45 5.20
C GLY A 131 12.14 -12.90 6.42
N HIS A 132 12.07 -11.59 6.68
CA HIS A 132 12.83 -10.91 7.74
C HIS A 132 11.93 -10.34 8.85
N GLY A 133 10.72 -10.89 9.03
CA GLY A 133 9.94 -10.67 10.26
C GLY A 133 8.59 -9.97 10.11
N LEU A 134 8.14 -9.64 8.89
CA LEU A 134 6.77 -9.17 8.69
C LEU A 134 5.76 -10.26 9.11
N GLY A 135 4.94 -9.95 10.11
CA GLY A 135 3.96 -10.89 10.67
C GLY A 135 4.48 -11.70 11.85
N ARG A 136 5.71 -11.47 12.30
CA ARG A 136 6.28 -12.03 13.54
C ARG A 136 6.41 -10.95 14.62
N ASP A 137 6.41 -11.37 15.88
CA ASP A 137 6.66 -10.44 16.96
C ASP A 137 8.14 -10.00 16.99
N LEU A 138 8.38 -8.71 17.25
CA LEU A 138 9.71 -8.09 17.27
C LEU A 138 10.72 -8.81 18.18
N TRP A 139 10.25 -9.41 19.27
CA TRP A 139 11.09 -10.07 20.28
C TRP A 139 11.65 -11.44 19.82
N GLY A 140 11.08 -12.03 18.76
CA GLY A 140 11.54 -13.28 18.17
C GLY A 140 12.47 -13.10 16.97
N LEU A 141 12.87 -11.86 16.65
CA LEU A 141 13.69 -11.54 15.46
C LEU A 141 15.15 -11.34 15.82
N SER A 142 16.04 -11.78 14.94
CA SER A 142 17.47 -11.50 15.07
C SER A 142 17.77 -10.04 14.70
N GLN A 143 18.92 -9.54 15.16
CA GLN A 143 19.41 -8.20 14.81
C GLN A 143 19.52 -8.01 13.29
N SER A 144 20.11 -9.00 12.60
CA SER A 144 20.26 -8.99 11.14
C SER A 144 18.91 -8.94 10.42
N ASP A 145 17.88 -9.59 10.96
CA ASP A 145 16.55 -9.56 10.35
C ASP A 145 15.91 -8.17 10.45
N LEU A 146 16.11 -7.46 11.56
CA LEU A 146 15.54 -6.12 11.74
C LEU A 146 16.16 -5.08 10.82
N GLU A 147 17.47 -5.13 10.60
CA GLU A 147 18.16 -4.27 9.65
C GLU A 147 17.73 -4.57 8.21
N ALA A 148 17.69 -5.85 7.83
CA ALA A 148 17.21 -6.28 6.53
C ALA A 148 15.75 -5.86 6.30
N PHE A 149 14.88 -6.05 7.30
CA PHE A 149 13.49 -5.59 7.27
C PHE A 149 13.40 -4.09 7.00
N GLY A 150 14.19 -3.27 7.70
CA GLY A 150 14.21 -1.81 7.50
C GLY A 150 14.58 -1.42 6.07
N LEU A 151 15.57 -2.09 5.47
CA LEU A 151 15.97 -1.87 4.08
C LEU A 151 14.87 -2.29 3.08
N TYR A 152 14.32 -3.49 3.23
CA TYR A 152 13.26 -3.98 2.35
C TYR A 152 11.97 -3.17 2.48
N PHE A 153 11.67 -2.67 3.67
CA PHE A 153 10.53 -1.79 3.92
C PHE A 153 10.70 -0.45 3.19
N TYR A 154 11.88 0.15 3.27
CA TYR A 154 12.18 1.36 2.50
C TYR A 154 12.00 1.17 0.98
N LEU A 155 12.49 0.04 0.44
CA LEU A 155 12.33 -0.27 -0.99
C LEU A 155 10.86 -0.51 -1.37
N ILE A 156 10.10 -1.23 -0.54
CA ILE A 156 8.69 -1.50 -0.84
C ILE A 156 7.85 -0.23 -0.80
N GLU A 157 8.12 0.69 0.13
CA GLU A 157 7.36 1.95 0.25
C GLU A 157 7.43 2.75 -1.06
N ILE A 158 8.62 2.89 -1.64
CA ILE A 158 8.83 3.58 -2.91
C ILE A 158 8.08 2.87 -4.04
N LEU A 159 8.33 1.56 -4.20
CA LEU A 159 7.75 0.80 -5.31
C LEU A 159 6.22 0.74 -5.22
N TYR A 160 5.67 0.61 -4.01
CA TYR A 160 4.22 0.59 -3.78
C TYR A 160 3.57 1.91 -4.18
N ILE A 161 4.12 3.06 -3.77
CA ILE A 161 3.56 4.36 -4.15
C ILE A 161 3.60 4.55 -5.67
N VAL A 162 4.70 4.16 -6.31
CA VAL A 162 4.84 4.25 -7.78
C VAL A 162 3.85 3.31 -8.48
N LEU A 163 3.68 2.09 -7.98
CA LEU A 163 2.72 1.11 -8.50
C LEU A 163 1.29 1.64 -8.45
N MET A 164 0.86 2.13 -7.27
CA MET A 164 -0.48 2.68 -7.06
C MET A 164 -0.73 3.90 -7.95
N ALA A 165 0.28 4.75 -8.16
CA ALA A 165 0.19 5.88 -9.08
C ALA A 165 -0.06 5.44 -10.51
N HIS A 166 0.68 4.44 -11.01
CA HIS A 166 0.52 3.94 -12.36
C HIS A 166 -0.86 3.32 -12.60
N VAL A 167 -1.41 2.61 -11.61
CA VAL A 167 -2.80 2.09 -11.67
C VAL A 167 -3.81 3.22 -11.81
N LYS A 168 -3.68 4.29 -11.02
CA LYS A 168 -4.58 5.47 -11.09
C LYS A 168 -4.43 6.24 -12.40
N LEU A 169 -3.21 6.35 -12.92
CA LEU A 169 -2.94 6.98 -14.21
C LEU A 169 -3.55 6.16 -15.36
N ALA A 170 -3.39 4.83 -15.35
CA ALA A 170 -4.04 3.94 -16.30
C ALA A 170 -5.57 4.09 -16.26
N LEU A 171 -6.17 4.20 -15.07
CA LEU A 171 -7.60 4.44 -14.90
C LEU A 171 -8.04 5.79 -15.47
N CYS A 172 -7.29 6.87 -15.20
CA CYS A 172 -7.59 8.19 -15.74
C CYS A 172 -7.51 8.22 -17.27
N LEU A 173 -6.48 7.59 -17.85
CA LEU A 173 -6.32 7.48 -19.30
C LEU A 173 -7.45 6.67 -19.94
N PHE A 174 -7.86 5.58 -19.30
CA PHE A 174 -9.02 4.79 -19.71
C PHE A 174 -10.31 5.64 -19.71
N TYR A 175 -10.53 6.48 -18.69
CA TYR A 175 -11.67 7.39 -18.64
C TYR A 175 -11.61 8.48 -19.72
N LEU A 176 -10.42 8.98 -20.05
CA LEU A 176 -10.23 9.92 -21.15
C LEU A 176 -10.57 9.31 -22.52
N ASN A 177 -10.43 7.99 -22.68
CA ASN A 177 -10.84 7.30 -23.90
C ASN A 177 -12.36 7.06 -23.95
N ILE A 178 -13.00 6.79 -22.81
CA ILE A 178 -14.46 6.55 -22.74
C ILE A 178 -15.27 7.85 -22.86
N PHE A 179 -14.88 8.89 -22.12
CA PHE A 179 -15.67 10.10 -22.02
C PHE A 179 -15.18 11.19 -23.00
N SER A 180 -16.08 11.65 -23.86
CA SER A 180 -15.83 12.73 -24.83
C SER A 180 -16.17 14.13 -24.30
N GLY A 181 -16.83 14.26 -23.14
CA GLY A 181 -17.25 15.54 -22.58
C GLY A 181 -16.09 16.43 -22.14
N THR A 182 -16.05 17.69 -22.61
CA THR A 182 -14.95 18.64 -22.37
C THR A 182 -14.68 18.91 -20.89
N GLY A 183 -15.72 19.09 -20.08
CA GLY A 183 -15.58 19.31 -18.63
C GLY A 183 -14.98 18.11 -17.89
N VAL A 184 -15.42 16.90 -18.22
CA VAL A 184 -14.91 15.66 -17.62
C VAL A 184 -13.46 15.43 -18.01
N ARG A 185 -13.13 15.64 -19.29
CA ARG A 185 -11.75 15.51 -19.77
C ARG A 185 -10.81 16.47 -19.06
N ARG A 186 -11.25 17.72 -18.81
CA ARG A 186 -10.47 18.68 -18.01
C ARG A 186 -10.24 18.16 -16.59
N LEU A 187 -11.28 17.66 -15.91
CA LEU A 187 -11.13 17.08 -14.57
C LEU A 187 -10.17 15.88 -14.55
N LEU A 188 -10.24 15.00 -15.56
CA LEU A 188 -9.35 13.84 -15.65
C LEU A 188 -7.89 14.25 -15.88
N TRP A 189 -7.63 15.25 -16.72
CA TRP A 189 -6.26 15.77 -16.89
C TRP A 189 -5.72 16.44 -15.63
N ILE A 190 -6.58 17.12 -14.85
CA ILE A 190 -6.22 17.64 -13.53
C ILE A 190 -5.89 16.49 -12.58
N SER A 191 -6.69 15.42 -12.54
CA SER A 191 -6.41 14.23 -11.72
C SER A 191 -5.09 13.56 -12.11
N VAL A 192 -4.77 13.49 -13.40
CA VAL A 192 -3.47 12.98 -13.88
C VAL A 192 -2.33 13.83 -13.34
N GLY A 193 -2.41 15.16 -13.48
CA GLY A 193 -1.38 16.07 -12.95
C GLY A 193 -1.23 15.97 -11.44
N PHE A 194 -2.35 15.87 -10.71
CA PHE A 194 -2.36 15.66 -9.27
C PHE A 194 -1.66 14.37 -8.87
N HIS A 195 -1.97 13.23 -9.50
CA HIS A 195 -1.32 11.96 -9.17
C HIS A 195 0.18 11.96 -9.46
N VAL A 196 0.61 12.53 -10.59
CA VAL A 196 2.04 12.65 -10.89
C VAL A 196 2.74 13.50 -9.83
N ALA A 197 2.22 14.70 -9.54
CA ALA A 197 2.83 15.60 -8.56
C ALA A 197 2.85 14.99 -7.14
N PHE A 198 1.74 14.39 -6.72
CA PHE A 198 1.61 13.72 -5.43
C PHE A 198 2.62 12.59 -5.27
N THR A 199 2.69 11.69 -6.25
CA THR A 199 3.62 10.56 -6.23
C THR A 199 5.07 11.02 -6.23
N THR A 200 5.42 12.02 -7.03
CA THR A 200 6.78 12.58 -7.02
C THR A 200 7.12 13.16 -5.65
N ALA A 201 6.22 13.95 -5.05
CA ALA A 201 6.43 14.53 -3.73
C ALA A 201 6.61 13.48 -2.64
N PHE A 202 5.77 12.44 -2.61
CA PHE A 202 5.87 11.36 -1.62
C PHE A 202 7.09 10.47 -1.82
N VAL A 203 7.46 10.15 -3.07
CA VAL A 203 8.69 9.38 -3.35
C VAL A 203 9.92 10.15 -2.88
N LEU A 204 10.01 11.44 -3.17
CA LEU A 204 11.09 12.28 -2.65
C LEU A 204 11.07 12.36 -1.13
N GLY A 205 9.87 12.46 -0.53
CA GLY A 205 9.67 12.42 0.91
C GLY A 205 10.20 11.15 1.56
N ILE A 206 9.99 9.98 0.93
CA ILE A 206 10.51 8.69 1.39
C ILE A 206 12.03 8.62 1.22
N ILE A 207 12.55 8.99 0.05
CA ILE A 207 14.00 8.97 -0.23
C ILE A 207 14.77 9.81 0.80
N PHE A 208 14.23 10.96 1.17
CA PHE A 208 14.83 11.90 2.11
C PHE A 208 14.17 11.84 3.50
N GLN A 209 13.49 10.75 3.86
CA GLN A 209 12.74 10.67 5.11
C GLN A 209 13.65 10.64 6.35
N CYS A 210 14.92 10.27 6.17
CA CYS A 210 15.95 10.26 7.21
C CYS A 210 17.19 11.04 6.77
N SER A 211 17.84 11.70 7.72
CA SER A 211 19.13 12.35 7.54
C SER A 211 20.12 11.82 8.57
N PRO A 212 21.20 11.11 8.16
CA PRO A 212 21.51 10.66 6.80
C PRO A 212 20.56 9.56 6.30
N ILE A 213 20.43 9.36 4.99
CA ILE A 213 19.52 8.35 4.39
C ILE A 213 19.79 6.94 4.96
N ARG A 214 21.06 6.61 5.23
CA ARG A 214 21.49 5.31 5.78
C ARG A 214 20.91 5.00 7.16
N TYR A 215 20.57 6.05 7.91
CA TYR A 215 19.95 5.92 9.22
C TYR A 215 18.59 5.21 9.16
N GLN A 216 17.93 5.18 8.01
CA GLN A 216 16.65 4.49 7.82
C GLN A 216 16.69 3.01 8.25
N TRP A 217 17.75 2.29 7.90
CA TRP A 217 17.91 0.86 8.23
C TRP A 217 18.86 0.66 9.42
N GLU A 218 19.88 1.50 9.58
CA GLU A 218 20.85 1.41 10.70
C GLU A 218 20.24 1.71 12.08
N LYS A 219 19.14 2.47 12.14
CA LYS A 219 18.45 2.77 13.41
C LYS A 219 17.91 1.53 14.13
N TYR A 220 17.81 0.40 13.43
CA TYR A 220 17.37 -0.86 13.99
C TYR A 220 18.53 -1.68 14.60
N ASP A 221 19.79 -1.24 14.48
CA ASP A 221 20.95 -1.84 15.18
C ASP A 221 20.93 -1.52 16.68
N TRP A 222 20.38 -2.45 17.48
CA TRP A 222 20.40 -2.36 18.94
C TRP A 222 21.60 -3.07 19.56
N THR A 223 22.38 -3.83 18.79
CA THR A 223 23.58 -4.51 19.28
C THR A 223 24.74 -3.54 19.38
N ASN A 224 25.11 -2.91 18.26
CA ASN A 224 26.21 -1.94 18.21
C ASN A 224 25.74 -0.50 18.38
N GLY A 225 24.42 -0.27 18.30
CA GLY A 225 23.85 1.07 18.20
C GLY A 225 23.91 1.59 16.76
N PRO A 226 23.14 2.63 16.42
CA PRO A 226 23.20 3.22 15.09
C PRO A 226 24.62 3.72 14.80
N THR A 227 25.16 3.35 13.65
CA THR A 227 26.50 3.76 13.21
C THR A 227 26.59 5.26 12.90
N ALA A 228 25.44 5.90 12.65
CA ALA A 228 25.30 7.33 12.49
C ALA A 228 24.21 7.88 13.42
N GLU A 229 24.47 9.02 14.07
CA GLU A 229 23.40 9.82 14.66
C GLU A 229 22.55 10.41 13.53
N GLY A 230 21.25 10.17 13.58
CA GLY A 230 20.33 10.64 12.56
C GLY A 230 18.93 10.87 13.11
N HIS A 231 18.14 11.56 12.31
CA HIS A 231 16.72 11.75 12.59
C HIS A 231 15.91 11.41 11.34
N CYS A 232 14.76 10.78 11.56
CA CYS A 232 13.76 10.51 10.54
C CYS A 232 12.48 11.27 10.85
N ILE A 233 11.74 11.65 9.81
CA ILE A 233 10.37 12.12 9.97
C ILE A 233 9.51 11.05 10.66
N ASN A 234 8.35 11.47 11.16
CA ASN A 234 7.39 10.53 11.73
C ASN A 234 6.75 9.69 10.61
N ILE A 235 7.30 8.49 10.39
CA ILE A 235 6.89 7.54 9.34
C ILE A 235 5.40 7.18 9.48
N ASN A 236 4.90 7.05 10.71
CA ASN A 236 3.48 6.74 10.95
C ASN A 236 2.59 7.87 10.43
N VAL A 237 2.92 9.13 10.75
CA VAL A 237 2.16 10.29 10.29
C VAL A 237 2.21 10.41 8.76
N ALA A 238 3.39 10.21 8.16
CA ALA A 238 3.55 10.21 6.72
C ALA A 238 2.71 9.09 6.05
N GLY A 239 2.72 7.89 6.63
CA GLY A 239 1.92 6.75 6.19
C GLY A 239 0.42 7.02 6.25
N TRP A 240 -0.07 7.59 7.35
CA TRP A 240 -1.48 7.99 7.49
C TRP A 240 -1.87 9.05 6.47
N ALA A 241 -1.03 10.07 6.27
CA ALA A 241 -1.28 11.10 5.26
C ALA A 241 -1.38 10.50 3.85
N ASN A 242 -0.44 9.61 3.49
CA ASN A 242 -0.46 8.90 2.21
C ASN A 242 -1.74 8.07 2.04
N ALA A 243 -2.12 7.30 3.07
CA ALA A 243 -3.30 6.46 3.06
C ALA A 243 -4.59 7.27 2.88
N SER A 244 -4.77 8.35 3.66
CA SER A 244 -5.95 9.21 3.56
C SER A 244 -6.09 9.88 2.19
N ILE A 245 -4.99 10.40 1.62
CA ILE A 245 -5.01 11.05 0.30
C ILE A 245 -5.26 10.03 -0.81
N THR A 246 -4.65 8.84 -0.69
CA THR A 246 -4.85 7.74 -1.63
C THR A 246 -6.32 7.31 -1.64
N LEU A 247 -6.93 7.13 -0.47
CA LEU A 247 -8.35 6.79 -0.34
C LEU A 247 -9.26 7.88 -0.91
N ALA A 248 -9.01 9.15 -0.57
CA ALA A 248 -9.79 10.27 -1.09
C ALA A 248 -9.72 10.34 -2.63
N SER A 249 -8.54 10.05 -3.19
CA SER A 249 -8.35 9.97 -4.63
C SER A 249 -9.15 8.85 -5.28
N ASP A 250 -9.24 7.69 -4.64
CA ASP A 250 -10.00 6.55 -5.20
C ASP A 250 -11.50 6.86 -5.21
N ILE A 251 -12.02 7.45 -4.14
CA ILE A 251 -13.41 7.94 -4.08
C ILE A 251 -13.65 8.99 -5.18
N TRP A 252 -12.71 9.92 -5.38
CA TRP A 252 -12.80 10.94 -6.43
C TRP A 252 -12.85 10.32 -7.83
N LEU A 253 -11.95 9.37 -8.13
CA LEU A 253 -11.92 8.68 -9.41
C LEU A 253 -13.19 7.85 -9.66
N LEU A 254 -13.79 7.26 -8.61
CA LEU A 254 -15.09 6.59 -8.74
C LEU A 254 -16.26 7.57 -8.98
N ALA A 255 -16.21 8.75 -8.38
CA ALA A 255 -17.30 9.73 -8.48
C ALA A 255 -17.46 10.27 -9.92
N ILE A 256 -16.35 10.48 -10.65
CA ILE A 256 -16.36 11.02 -12.02
C ILE A 256 -17.27 10.24 -12.99
N PRO A 257 -17.06 8.92 -13.21
CA PRO A 257 -17.89 8.15 -14.14
C PRO A 257 -19.32 8.01 -13.64
N LEU A 258 -19.55 7.86 -12.33
CA LEU A 258 -20.90 7.73 -11.77
C LEU A 258 -21.75 8.98 -12.02
N TRP A 259 -21.15 10.17 -11.93
CA TRP A 259 -21.85 11.41 -12.25
C TRP A 259 -22.20 11.52 -13.74
N GLN A 260 -21.33 11.05 -14.63
CA GLN A 260 -21.59 11.03 -16.07
C GLN A 260 -22.65 10.01 -16.48
N ILE A 261 -22.63 8.82 -15.89
CA ILE A 261 -23.61 7.76 -16.16
C ILE A 261 -25.02 8.19 -15.77
N LYS A 262 -25.18 9.02 -14.73
CA LYS A 262 -26.51 9.59 -14.39
C LYS A 262 -27.11 10.37 -15.56
N LYS A 263 -26.28 11.04 -16.37
CA LYS A 263 -26.70 11.85 -17.52
C LYS A 263 -26.89 11.04 -18.82
N LEU A 264 -26.35 9.83 -18.90
CA LEU A 264 -26.45 8.97 -20.09
C LEU A 264 -27.79 8.19 -20.10
N LYS A 265 -28.51 8.23 -21.23
CA LYS A 265 -29.75 7.47 -21.48
C LYS A 265 -29.47 5.98 -21.75
N LEU A 266 -28.80 5.30 -20.83
CA LEU A 266 -28.55 3.85 -20.89
C LEU A 266 -29.67 3.08 -20.18
N HIS A 267 -30.06 1.94 -20.74
CA HIS A 267 -30.97 0.99 -20.10
C HIS A 267 -30.42 0.57 -18.72
N TRP A 268 -31.28 0.54 -17.69
CA TRP A 268 -30.89 0.41 -16.28
C TRP A 268 -29.98 -0.78 -15.98
N LYS A 269 -30.16 -1.91 -16.68
CA LYS A 269 -29.30 -3.10 -16.56
C LYS A 269 -27.82 -2.83 -16.93
N LYS A 270 -27.57 -2.05 -17.98
CA LYS A 270 -26.21 -1.64 -18.37
C LYS A 270 -25.64 -0.63 -17.37
N LYS A 271 -26.48 0.22 -16.79
CA LYS A 271 -26.12 1.20 -15.76
C LYS A 271 -25.57 0.52 -14.51
N ILE A 272 -26.24 -0.54 -14.05
CA ILE A 272 -25.82 -1.35 -12.90
C ILE A 272 -24.51 -2.09 -13.20
N GLY A 273 -24.38 -2.72 -14.37
CA GLY A 273 -23.14 -3.41 -14.75
C GLY A 273 -21.93 -2.48 -14.75
N VAL A 274 -22.08 -1.27 -15.28
CA VAL A 274 -21.00 -0.26 -15.30
C VAL A 274 -20.71 0.25 -13.88
N ALA A 275 -21.72 0.48 -13.04
CA ALA A 275 -21.51 0.88 -11.64
C ALA A 275 -20.78 -0.20 -10.83
N LEU A 276 -21.15 -1.47 -11.01
CA LEU A 276 -20.49 -2.61 -10.36
C LEU A 276 -19.03 -2.77 -10.84
N MET A 277 -18.76 -2.62 -12.14
CA MET A 277 -17.39 -2.66 -12.66
C MET A 277 -16.51 -1.56 -12.04
N PHE A 278 -17.05 -0.36 -11.82
CA PHE A 278 -16.29 0.71 -11.16
C PHE A 278 -16.06 0.43 -9.69
N LEU A 279 -17.07 -0.07 -8.96
CA LEU A 279 -16.91 -0.43 -7.56
C LEU A 279 -15.88 -1.55 -7.35
N THR A 280 -15.82 -2.54 -8.23
CA THR A 280 -14.82 -3.63 -8.16
C THR A 280 -13.41 -3.18 -8.52
N GLY A 281 -13.25 -2.12 -9.33
CA GLY A 281 -11.94 -1.62 -9.75
C GLY A 281 -11.25 -0.70 -8.73
N ALA A 282 -11.95 -0.33 -7.64
CA ALA A 282 -11.40 0.46 -6.54
C ALA A 282 -11.11 -0.34 -5.27
N MET A 283 -11.29 -1.66 -5.32
CA MET A 283 -10.93 -2.59 -4.24
C MET A 283 -9.58 -3.24 -4.50
#